data_AF-A0A4R4NBV0-F1
#
_entry.id   AF-A0A4R4NBV0-F1
#
_cell.length_a   1.000
_cell.length_b   1.000
_cell.length_c   1.000
_cell.angle_alpha   90.00
_cell.angle_beta   90.00
_cell.angle_gamma   90.00
#
_symmetry.space_group_name_H-M   'P 1'
#
loop_
_entity.id
_entity.type
_entity.pdbx_description
1 polymer ?
#
loop_
_entity_poly.entity_id
_entity_poly.type
_entity_poly.pdbx_seq_one_letter_code
_entity_poly.pdbx_strand_id
1 'polypeptide(L)'
;MSRIQLALRVADLEGSIAFYAKLLGVEPAKRREGYANFAVADPPLKLVLIEGEEGQDTRLDHLGVEVATTAEVTAATTRLQNAGLATFAEQDTSCCYALQDKVWVTGPGDERWEVYVVKADVDADATPRACCGT
;
A
#
# COMPACT_ATOMS: atom_id res chain seq x y z
N MET A 1 11.82 -3.42 11.44
CA MET A 1 12.15 -2.08 10.90
C MET A 1 11.03 -1.70 9.95
N SER A 2 10.47 -0.51 10.09
CA SER A 2 9.38 -0.03 9.23
C SER A 2 9.91 0.61 7.95
N ARG A 3 9.05 0.74 6.94
CA ARG A 3 9.34 1.46 5.68
C ARG A 3 8.14 2.26 5.21
N ILE A 4 8.41 3.30 4.43
CA ILE A 4 7.34 4.08 3.77
C ILE A 4 6.74 3.24 2.64
N GLN A 5 5.42 3.30 2.51
CA GLN A 5 4.70 2.90 1.32
C GLN A 5 4.30 4.13 0.51
N LEU A 6 4.59 4.08 -0.79
CA LEU A 6 4.09 5.01 -1.79
C LEU A 6 3.23 4.24 -2.78
N ALA A 7 1.92 4.49 -2.79
CA ALA A 7 1.02 3.92 -3.78
C ALA A 7 0.67 4.96 -4.84
N LEU A 8 0.95 4.63 -6.09
CA LEU A 8 0.69 5.48 -7.25
C LEU A 8 -0.33 4.82 -8.15
N ARG A 9 -1.26 5.63 -8.65
CA ARG A 9 -2.14 5.25 -9.76
C ARG A 9 -1.50 5.69 -11.06
N VAL A 10 -1.24 4.74 -11.95
CA VAL A 10 -0.49 4.94 -13.21
C VAL A 10 -1.33 4.52 -14.41
N ALA A 11 -1.32 5.31 -15.49
CA ALA A 11 -2.09 5.00 -16.70
C ALA A 11 -1.47 3.88 -17.57
N ASP A 12 -0.15 3.70 -17.49
CA ASP A 12 0.58 2.62 -18.16
C ASP A 12 1.37 1.84 -17.11
N LEU A 13 0.81 0.72 -16.66
CA LEU A 13 1.43 -0.12 -15.64
C LEU A 13 2.75 -0.72 -16.12
N GLU A 14 2.79 -1.23 -17.34
CA GLU A 14 3.98 -1.89 -17.89
C GLU A 14 5.12 -0.91 -18.13
N GLY A 15 4.83 0.26 -18.70
CA GLY A 15 5.79 1.36 -18.83
C GLY A 15 6.30 1.85 -17.47
N SER A 16 5.42 1.95 -16.48
CA SER A 16 5.80 2.33 -15.11
C SER A 16 6.69 1.29 -14.44
N ILE A 17 6.39 0.00 -14.58
CA ILE A 17 7.23 -1.09 -14.06
C ILE A 17 8.63 -1.00 -14.68
N ALA A 18 8.72 -0.85 -16.00
CA ALA A 18 10.00 -0.73 -16.69
C ALA A 18 10.80 0.51 -16.24
N PHE A 19 10.12 1.62 -15.97
CA PHE A 19 10.75 2.83 -15.44
C PHE A 19 11.27 2.63 -14.01
N TYR A 20 10.43 2.15 -13.09
CA TYR A 20 10.80 2.00 -11.68
C TYR A 20 11.83 0.89 -11.45
N ALA A 21 11.84 -0.16 -12.27
CA ALA A 21 12.90 -1.17 -12.23
C ALA A 21 14.29 -0.55 -12.50
N LYS A 22 14.37 0.38 -13.46
CA LYS A 22 15.60 1.13 -13.76
C LYS A 22 15.93 2.15 -12.67
N LEU A 23 14.94 2.90 -12.19
CA LEU A 23 15.15 3.94 -11.18
C LEU A 23 15.62 3.36 -9.84
N LEU A 24 15.02 2.25 -9.41
CA LEU A 24 15.27 1.62 -8.12
C LEU A 24 16.37 0.56 -8.17
N GLY A 25 16.78 0.16 -9.38
CA GLY A 25 17.79 -0.88 -9.59
C GLY A 25 17.37 -2.27 -9.11
N VAL A 26 16.07 -2.52 -8.98
CA VAL A 26 15.49 -3.79 -8.52
C VAL A 26 14.24 -4.14 -9.33
N GLU A 27 14.01 -5.43 -9.55
CA GLU A 27 12.79 -5.92 -10.19
C GLU A 27 11.59 -5.85 -9.22
N PRO A 28 10.34 -5.81 -9.72
CA PRO A 28 9.15 -5.84 -8.88
C PRO A 28 9.11 -7.14 -8.07
N ALA A 29 8.80 -7.01 -6.77
CA ALA A 29 8.67 -8.14 -5.86
C ALA A 29 7.37 -8.93 -6.10
N LYS A 30 6.32 -8.27 -6.62
CA LYS A 30 5.06 -8.92 -7.00
C LYS A 30 4.46 -8.24 -8.22
N ARG A 31 3.91 -9.04 -9.14
CA ARG A 31 3.13 -8.58 -10.31
C ARG A 31 1.81 -9.36 -10.38
N ARG A 32 0.73 -8.67 -10.72
CA ARG A 32 -0.63 -9.19 -10.99
C ARG A 32 -1.28 -8.31 -12.06
N GLU A 33 -2.41 -8.74 -12.61
CA GLU A 33 -3.24 -7.88 -13.46
C GLU A 33 -3.61 -6.59 -12.71
N GLY A 34 -3.37 -5.43 -13.33
CA GLY A 34 -3.62 -4.11 -12.75
C GLY A 34 -2.77 -3.72 -11.54
N TYR A 35 -1.74 -4.50 -11.16
CA TYR A 35 -0.98 -4.27 -9.93
C TYR A 35 0.48 -4.72 -9.99
N ALA A 36 1.39 -3.90 -9.47
CA ALA A 36 2.74 -4.32 -9.14
C ALA A 36 3.25 -3.67 -7.85
N ASN A 37 4.22 -4.29 -7.18
CA ASN A 37 4.96 -3.63 -6.12
C ASN A 37 6.45 -3.94 -6.14
N PHE A 38 7.24 -3.03 -5.59
CA PHE A 38 8.67 -3.15 -5.38
C PHE A 38 8.96 -3.10 -3.87
N ALA A 39 9.95 -3.87 -3.45
CA ALA A 39 10.48 -3.85 -2.10
C ALA A 39 11.96 -3.42 -2.15
N VAL A 40 12.23 -2.17 -1.79
CA VAL A 40 13.58 -1.59 -1.80
C VAL A 40 14.14 -1.63 -0.39
N ALA A 41 15.39 -2.07 -0.26
CA ALA A 41 16.06 -2.18 1.04
C ALA A 41 16.68 -0.86 1.49
N ASP A 42 17.32 -0.12 0.58
CA ASP A 42 17.99 1.15 0.86
C ASP A 42 17.83 2.13 -0.31
N PRO A 43 17.07 3.23 -0.15
CA PRO A 43 16.28 3.57 1.04
C PRO A 43 15.12 2.57 1.25
N PRO A 44 14.72 2.28 2.50
CA PRO A 44 13.59 1.39 2.78
C PRO A 44 12.28 1.93 2.19
N LEU A 45 11.78 1.29 1.14
CA LEU A 45 10.59 1.72 0.41
C LEU A 45 9.76 0.51 -0.04
N LYS A 46 8.45 0.62 0.13
CA LYS A 46 7.44 -0.17 -0.54
C LYS A 46 6.79 0.69 -1.63
N LEU A 47 7.14 0.49 -2.89
CA LEU A 47 6.46 1.17 -3.99
C LEU A 47 5.33 0.26 -4.49
N VAL A 48 4.12 0.80 -4.59
CA VAL A 48 2.95 0.12 -5.13
C VAL A 48 2.47 0.88 -6.36
N LEU A 49 2.26 0.16 -7.46
CA LEU A 49 1.71 0.67 -8.70
C LEU A 49 0.34 0.02 -8.92
N ILE A 50 -0.68 0.85 -9.08
CA ILE A 50 -2.06 0.46 -9.34
C ILE A 50 -2.42 1.01 -10.71
N GLU A 51 -2.92 0.15 -11.59
CA GLU A 51 -3.36 0.57 -12.91
C GLU A 51 -4.58 1.50 -12.80
N GLY A 52 -4.48 2.63 -13.49
CA GLY A 52 -5.53 3.62 -13.64
C GLY A 52 -6.12 3.59 -15.04
N GLU A 53 -6.86 4.64 -15.38
CA GLU A 53 -7.41 4.79 -16.73
C GLU A 53 -6.34 5.32 -17.69
N GLU A 54 -6.33 4.80 -18.92
CA GLU A 54 -5.44 5.27 -19.97
C GLU A 54 -5.58 6.79 -20.21
N GLY A 55 -4.46 7.45 -20.44
CA GLY A 55 -4.41 8.89 -20.72
C GLY A 55 -4.51 9.80 -19.50
N GLN A 56 -4.61 9.26 -18.28
CA GLN A 56 -4.53 10.05 -17.04
C GLN A 56 -3.07 10.24 -16.59
N ASP A 57 -2.78 11.41 -16.01
CA ASP A 57 -1.51 11.64 -15.34
C ASP A 57 -1.38 10.74 -14.10
N THR A 58 -0.14 10.33 -13.81
CA THR A 58 0.16 9.59 -12.58
C THR A 58 -0.20 10.43 -11.36
N ARG A 59 -0.92 9.84 -10.40
CA ARG A 59 -1.33 10.52 -9.16
C ARG A 59 -1.10 9.66 -7.93
N LEU A 60 -1.03 10.32 -6.78
CA LEU A 60 -1.02 9.65 -5.48
C LEU A 60 -2.35 8.90 -5.28
N ASP A 61 -2.26 7.61 -4.93
CA ASP A 61 -3.45 6.83 -4.55
C ASP A 61 -3.64 6.83 -3.02
N HIS A 62 -2.57 6.48 -2.29
CA HIS A 62 -2.47 6.60 -0.84
C HIS A 62 -1.01 6.44 -0.37
N LEU A 63 -0.78 6.69 0.91
CA LEU A 63 0.51 6.57 1.57
C LEU A 63 0.43 5.52 2.68
N GLY A 64 1.57 5.01 3.12
CA GLY A 64 1.57 4.14 4.28
C GLY A 64 2.89 4.00 5.01
N VAL A 65 2.82 3.33 6.16
CA VAL A 65 3.94 2.86 6.94
C VAL A 65 3.78 1.36 7.14
N GLU A 66 4.60 0.58 6.45
CA GLU A 66 4.67 -0.87 6.64
C GLU A 66 5.47 -1.14 7.91
N VAL A 67 4.85 -1.81 8.88
CA VAL A 67 5.47 -2.21 10.15
C VAL A 67 5.66 -3.73 10.19
N ALA A 68 6.45 -4.21 11.15
CA ALA A 68 6.87 -5.61 11.19
C ALA A 68 5.85 -6.52 11.89
N THR A 69 4.97 -5.97 12.74
CA THR A 69 4.06 -6.80 13.57
C THR A 69 2.68 -6.18 13.73
N THR A 70 1.67 -7.03 13.98
CA THR A 70 0.32 -6.61 14.37
C THR A 70 0.34 -5.76 15.65
N ALA A 71 1.24 -6.06 16.59
CA ALA A 71 1.36 -5.28 17.82
C ALA A 71 1.74 -3.81 17.55
N GLU A 72 2.60 -3.56 16.55
CA GLU A 72 2.96 -2.21 16.10
C GLU A 72 1.78 -1.49 15.45
N VAL A 73 0.93 -2.20 14.67
CA VAL A 73 -0.33 -1.64 14.13
C VAL A 73 -1.26 -1.25 15.27
N THR A 74 -1.50 -2.13 16.24
CA THR A 74 -2.34 -1.84 17.42
C THR A 74 -1.82 -0.63 18.21
N ALA A 75 -0.50 -0.56 18.43
CA ALA A 75 0.12 0.58 19.11
C ALA A 75 -0.06 1.89 18.32
N ALA A 76 0.06 1.85 16.99
CA ALA A 76 -0.21 2.98 16.13
C ALA A 76 -1.68 3.43 16.20
N THR A 77 -2.63 2.50 16.14
CA THR A 77 -4.06 2.77 16.29
C THR A 77 -4.36 3.51 17.59
N THR A 78 -3.92 2.97 18.72
CA THR A 78 -4.13 3.60 20.03
C THR A 78 -3.52 5.00 20.09
N ARG A 79 -2.29 5.18 19.59
CA ARG A 79 -1.63 6.48 19.56
C ARG A 79 -2.40 7.50 18.72
N LEU A 80 -2.89 7.11 17.55
CA LEU A 80 -3.63 8.00 16.63
C LEU A 80 -4.99 8.40 17.22
N GLN A 81 -5.72 7.45 17.82
CA GLN A 81 -6.97 7.71 18.53
C GLN A 81 -6.79 8.67 19.71
N ASN A 82 -5.76 8.44 20.52
CA ASN A 82 -5.43 9.31 21.65
C ASN A 82 -5.02 10.73 21.21
N ALA A 83 -4.52 10.88 19.99
CA ALA A 83 -4.22 12.18 19.38
C ALA A 83 -5.46 12.86 18.78
N GLY A 84 -6.64 12.26 18.87
CA GLY A 84 -7.89 12.81 18.35
C GLY A 84 -8.07 12.65 16.83
N LEU A 85 -7.28 11.80 16.19
CA LEU A 85 -7.45 11.52 14.76
C LEU A 85 -8.57 10.50 14.55
N ALA A 86 -9.41 10.75 13.55
CA ALA A 86 -10.43 9.80 13.14
C ALA A 86 -9.75 8.58 12.50
N THR A 87 -9.77 7.44 13.20
CA THR A 87 -9.17 6.19 12.73
C THR A 87 -10.22 5.22 12.21
N PHE A 88 -9.90 4.53 11.12
CA PHE A 88 -10.66 3.36 10.67
C PHE A 88 -9.75 2.13 10.67
N ALA A 89 -10.01 1.19 11.58
CA ALA A 89 -9.20 -0.02 11.74
C ALA A 89 -9.82 -1.20 10.99
N GLU A 90 -8.98 -1.94 10.26
CA GLU A 90 -9.34 -3.18 9.57
C GLU A 90 -8.41 -4.29 10.08
N GLN A 91 -8.99 -5.39 10.56
CA GLN A 91 -8.25 -6.57 11.04
C GLN A 91 -8.53 -7.73 10.09
N ASP A 92 -7.53 -8.58 9.88
CA ASP A 92 -7.61 -9.79 9.04
C ASP A 92 -8.29 -9.56 7.68
N THR A 93 -7.98 -8.42 7.06
CA THR A 93 -8.61 -8.02 5.81
C THR A 93 -7.74 -8.42 4.63
N SER A 94 -8.30 -9.20 3.70
CA SER A 94 -7.70 -9.52 2.41
C SER A 94 -7.82 -8.32 1.47
N CYS A 95 -6.82 -7.46 1.47
CA CYS A 95 -6.74 -6.26 0.64
C CYS A 95 -5.49 -6.39 -0.26
N CYS A 96 -5.63 -6.20 -1.58
CA CYS A 96 -4.52 -6.24 -2.52
C CYS A 96 -3.65 -7.53 -2.44
N TYR A 97 -4.28 -8.71 -2.36
CA TYR A 97 -3.60 -10.01 -2.37
C TYR A 97 -2.65 -10.25 -1.18
N ALA A 98 -2.93 -9.62 -0.04
CA ALA A 98 -2.30 -9.92 1.24
C ALA A 98 -3.33 -9.94 2.37
N LEU A 99 -3.11 -10.79 3.37
CA LEU A 99 -3.78 -10.72 4.67
C LEU A 99 -3.07 -9.65 5.51
N GLN A 100 -3.82 -8.64 5.93
CA GLN A 100 -3.26 -7.48 6.63
C GLN A 100 -4.08 -7.10 7.84
N ASP A 101 -3.38 -6.60 8.87
CA ASP A 101 -3.97 -5.73 9.89
C ASP A 101 -3.55 -4.30 9.56
N LYS A 102 -4.49 -3.36 9.58
CA LYS A 102 -4.22 -1.95 9.25
C LYS A 102 -5.10 -0.96 9.99
N VAL A 103 -4.61 0.27 10.08
CA VAL A 103 -5.38 1.43 10.52
C VAL A 103 -5.20 2.56 9.53
N TRP A 104 -6.32 3.16 9.14
CA TRP A 104 -6.39 4.31 8.24
C TRP A 104 -6.61 5.60 9.01
N VAL A 105 -5.98 6.67 8.52
CA VAL A 105 -6.29 8.07 8.84
C VAL A 105 -6.25 8.89 7.55
N THR A 106 -6.95 10.03 7.55
CA THR A 106 -6.94 10.96 6.43
C THR A 106 -6.34 12.28 6.90
N GLY A 107 -5.39 12.79 6.12
CA GLY A 107 -4.80 14.10 6.38
C GLY A 107 -5.74 15.25 5.99
N PRO A 108 -5.38 16.49 6.32
CA PRO A 108 -6.24 17.65 6.08
C PRO A 108 -6.40 18.00 4.59
N GLY A 109 -5.56 17.44 3.70
CA GLY A 109 -5.66 17.60 2.24
C GLY A 109 -6.28 16.41 1.53
N ASP A 110 -7.06 15.60 2.25
CA ASP A 110 -7.71 14.36 1.79
C ASP A 110 -6.76 13.21 1.43
N GLU A 111 -5.46 13.33 1.73
CA GLU A 111 -4.50 12.25 1.52
C GLU A 111 -4.69 11.14 2.57
N ARG A 112 -4.90 9.90 2.08
CA ARG A 112 -5.10 8.74 2.95
C ARG A 112 -3.76 8.11 3.35
N TRP A 113 -3.67 7.73 4.62
CA TRP A 113 -2.53 7.05 5.21
C TRP A 113 -2.96 5.75 5.88
N GLU A 114 -2.21 4.68 5.65
CA GLU A 114 -2.32 3.44 6.42
C GLU A 114 -1.06 3.14 7.25
N VAL A 115 -1.24 2.58 8.44
CA VAL A 115 -0.18 1.83 9.14
C VAL A 115 -0.59 0.38 9.13
N TYR A 116 0.24 -0.49 8.55
CA TYR A 116 -0.16 -1.87 8.28
C TYR A 116 0.99 -2.86 8.42
N VAL A 117 0.62 -4.13 8.61
CA VAL A 117 1.54 -5.28 8.53
C VAL A 117 1.04 -6.27 7.48
N VAL A 118 1.94 -6.84 6.69
CA VAL A 118 1.64 -7.98 5.81
C VAL A 118 1.84 -9.27 6.61
N LYS A 119 0.77 -10.04 6.81
CA LYS A 119 0.80 -11.30 7.56
C LYS A 119 1.03 -12.52 6.67
N ALA A 120 0.44 -12.48 5.48
CA ALA A 120 0.60 -13.51 4.46
C ALA A 120 0.23 -12.94 3.09
N ASP A 121 0.79 -13.50 2.02
CA ASP A 121 0.25 -13.33 0.68
C ASP A 121 -1.02 -14.17 0.55
N VAL A 122 -2.05 -13.64 -0.11
CA VAL A 122 -3.24 -14.43 -0.49
C VAL A 122 -3.31 -14.54 -2.01
N ASP A 123 -3.47 -15.76 -2.51
CA ASP A 123 -3.65 -16.01 -3.95
C ASP A 123 -5.06 -15.62 -4.42
N ALA A 124 -5.21 -15.44 -5.73
CA ALA A 124 -6.35 -14.82 -6.41
C ALA A 124 -7.71 -15.54 -6.24
N ASP A 125 -7.75 -16.72 -5.62
CA ASP A 125 -8.99 -17.47 -5.38
C ASP A 125 -9.79 -16.95 -4.17
N ALA A 126 -9.21 -16.02 -3.38
CA ALA A 126 -9.96 -15.26 -2.39
C ALA A 126 -10.53 -14.00 -3.04
N THR A 127 -11.85 -13.95 -3.21
CA THR A 127 -12.56 -12.78 -3.76
C THR A 127 -12.11 -11.51 -3.02
N PRO A 128 -11.43 -10.55 -3.67
CA PRO A 128 -11.00 -9.33 -3.00
C PRO A 128 -12.23 -8.55 -2.57
N ARG A 129 -12.36 -8.27 -1.27
CA ARG A 129 -13.31 -7.26 -0.81
C ARG A 129 -12.74 -5.90 -1.25
N ALA A 130 -13.58 -5.05 -1.84
CA ALA A 130 -13.20 -3.84 -2.56
C ALA A 130 -12.48 -2.81 -1.67
N CYS A 131 -11.18 -2.98 -1.47
CA CYS A 131 -10.33 -2.02 -0.78
C CYS A 131 -9.40 -1.26 -1.75
N CYS A 132 -9.10 -1.85 -2.93
CA CYS A 132 -8.16 -1.28 -3.91
C CYS A 132 -8.84 -0.73 -5.18
N GLY A 133 -10.16 -0.50 -5.16
CA GLY A 133 -10.89 0.04 -6.31
C GLY A 133 -12.20 0.73 -5.95
N THR A 134 -12.18 2.06 -6.00
CA THR A 134 -13.23 2.93 -6.57
C THR A 134 -12.54 4.13 -7.19
#